data_AF-A0A8S2E845-F1
#
_entry.id   AF-A0A8S2E845-F1
#
_cell.length_a   1.000
_cell.length_b   1.000
_cell.length_c   1.000
_cell.angle_alpha   90.00
_cell.angle_beta   90.00
_cell.angle_gamma   90.00
#
_symmetry.space_group_name_H-M   'P 1'
#
loop_
_entity.id
_entity.type
_entity.pdbx_description
1 polymer ?
#
loop_
_entity_poly.entity_id
_entity_poly.type
_entity_poly.pdbx_seq_one_letter_code
_entity_poly.pdbx_strand_id
1 'polypeptide(L)'
;NHECDIHNSFILPPGIRAENLVENDEDSDNQGLKSRFAMTADLSLSWKDLDWIRSHTLLPLIIKGILHPDDALEALKYNVQGVVISDHGGRQMDTSLNTAEALRDIQAVL
;
A
#
# COMPACT_ATOMS: atom_id res chain seq x y z
N ASN A 1 7.61 -5.24 9.30
CA ASN A 1 8.86 -5.43 10.06
C ASN A 1 9.96 -5.81 9.07
N HIS A 2 10.99 -4.98 8.87
CA HIS A 2 12.15 -5.40 8.04
C HIS A 2 13.38 -5.25 8.91
N GLU A 3 13.95 -6.38 9.31
CA GLU A 3 14.97 -6.45 10.35
C GLU A 3 16.27 -5.76 9.92
N CYS A 4 16.65 -5.85 8.64
CA CYS A 4 17.82 -5.15 8.10
C CYS A 4 17.74 -3.63 8.26
N ASP A 5 16.57 -3.02 8.04
CA ASP A 5 16.42 -1.57 8.22
C ASP A 5 16.56 -1.17 9.70
N ILE A 6 16.12 -2.03 10.62
CA ILE A 6 16.23 -1.80 12.06
C ILE A 6 17.70 -1.94 12.49
N HIS A 7 18.35 -3.04 12.07
CA HIS A 7 19.75 -3.31 12.36
C HIS A 7 20.67 -2.20 11.83
N ASN A 8 20.40 -1.73 10.61
CA ASN A 8 21.18 -0.68 9.95
C ASN A 8 20.77 0.74 10.35
N SER A 9 19.74 0.89 11.21
CA SER A 9 19.17 2.19 11.58
C SER A 9 18.88 3.06 10.35
N PHE A 10 18.15 2.48 9.38
CA PHE A 10 17.95 3.10 8.07
C PHE A 10 17.33 4.50 8.18
N ILE A 11 18.00 5.47 7.57
CA ILE A 11 17.56 6.86 7.38
C ILE A 11 17.64 7.23 5.89
N LEU A 12 16.90 8.26 5.49
CA LEU A 12 17.06 8.82 4.15
C LEU A 12 18.44 9.47 4.00
N PRO A 13 19.10 9.36 2.84
CA PRO A 13 20.38 10.04 2.60
C PRO A 13 20.22 11.58 2.66
N PRO A 14 21.29 12.32 3.01
CA PRO A 14 21.27 13.78 2.97
C PRO A 14 20.83 14.33 1.61
N GLY A 15 19.93 15.31 1.61
CA GLY A 15 19.38 15.93 0.40
C GLY A 15 18.26 15.14 -0.29
N ILE A 16 17.85 13.98 0.25
CA ILE A 16 16.71 13.20 -0.25
C ILE A 16 15.54 13.32 0.72
N ARG A 17 14.38 13.72 0.19
CA ARG A 17 13.12 13.83 0.95
C ARG A 17 11.93 13.37 0.11
N ALA A 18 10.86 12.94 0.76
CA ALA A 18 9.60 12.66 0.07
C ALA A 18 8.77 13.94 -0.03
N GLU A 19 8.98 14.68 -1.13
CA GLU A 19 8.44 16.03 -1.37
C GLU A 19 6.92 16.12 -1.18
N ASN A 20 6.18 15.12 -1.66
CA ASN A 20 4.72 15.09 -1.58
C ASN A 20 4.17 14.89 -0.16
N LEU A 21 5.04 14.63 0.82
CA LEU A 21 4.71 14.38 2.23
C LEU A 21 5.45 15.35 3.16
N VAL A 22 6.01 16.44 2.62
CA VAL A 22 6.61 17.49 3.45
C VAL A 22 5.46 18.32 4.00
N GLU A 23 5.15 18.15 5.28
CA GLU A 23 4.39 19.15 6.04
C GLU A 23 5.35 20.30 6.42
N ASN A 24 4.83 21.50 6.67
CA ASN A 24 5.62 22.73 6.91
C ASN A 24 6.44 22.73 8.23
N ASP A 25 6.77 21.57 8.79
CA ASP A 25 7.57 21.44 10.00
C ASP A 25 9.05 21.17 9.67
N GLU A 26 9.90 22.07 10.15
CA GLU A 26 11.36 22.14 9.88
C GLU A 26 12.16 20.94 10.42
N ASP A 27 11.56 20.03 11.20
CA ASP A 27 12.23 18.91 11.87
C ASP A 27 12.15 17.55 11.13
N SER A 28 11.64 17.51 9.90
CA SER A 28 11.31 16.25 9.20
C SER A 28 12.49 15.49 8.55
N ASP A 29 13.69 16.09 8.52
CA ASP A 29 14.82 15.60 7.72
C ASP A 29 15.58 14.39 8.33
N ASN A 30 15.38 14.07 9.62
CA ASN A 30 16.13 13.01 10.33
C ASN A 30 15.35 11.71 10.57
N GLN A 31 14.21 11.52 9.90
CA GLN A 31 13.33 10.38 10.13
C GLN A 31 13.37 9.35 8.98
N GLY A 32 13.59 8.07 9.32
CA GLY A 32 13.62 6.98 8.34
C GLY A 32 12.26 6.76 7.66
N LEU A 33 12.27 6.14 6.47
CA LEU A 33 11.06 5.91 5.64
C LEU A 33 9.90 5.26 6.41
N LYS A 34 10.21 4.33 7.35
CA LYS A 34 9.19 3.65 8.16
C LYS A 34 8.47 4.57 9.13
N SER A 35 9.16 5.49 9.81
CA SER A 35 8.47 6.40 10.74
C SER A 35 7.60 7.38 9.96
N ARG A 36 8.05 7.86 8.80
CA ARG A 36 7.22 8.68 7.90
C ARG A 36 5.96 7.96 7.40
N PHE A 37 6.09 6.74 6.87
CA PHE A 37 4.92 5.97 6.43
C PHE A 37 3.97 5.61 7.59
N ALA A 38 4.50 5.24 8.75
CA ALA A 38 3.69 4.92 9.93
C ALA A 38 2.95 6.16 10.48
N MET A 39 3.50 7.36 10.30
CA MET A 39 2.84 8.60 10.69
C MET A 39 1.76 9.05 9.70
N THR A 40 1.83 8.64 8.43
CA THR A 40 0.89 9.10 7.38
C THR A 40 -0.16 8.06 6.96
N ALA A 41 0.01 6.78 7.33
CA ALA A 41 -0.93 5.73 6.93
C ALA A 41 -2.11 5.63 7.90
N ASP A 42 -3.33 5.82 7.40
CA ASP A 42 -4.55 5.59 8.16
C ASP A 42 -4.90 4.10 8.19
N LEU A 43 -4.81 3.49 9.37
CA LEU A 43 -5.13 2.07 9.59
C LEU A 43 -6.63 1.79 9.68
N SER A 44 -7.48 2.82 9.69
CA SER A 44 -8.94 2.68 9.73
C SER A 44 -9.59 2.58 8.35
N LEU A 45 -8.79 2.71 7.28
CA LEU A 45 -9.25 2.60 5.90
C LEU A 45 -9.98 1.28 5.64
N SER A 46 -11.04 1.40 4.85
CA SER A 46 -11.96 0.34 4.52
C SER A 46 -12.41 0.46 3.06
N TRP A 47 -13.12 -0.56 2.57
CA TRP A 47 -13.72 -0.53 1.23
C TRP A 47 -14.65 0.68 0.98
N LYS A 48 -15.29 1.21 2.03
CA LYS A 48 -16.19 2.37 1.92
C LYS A 48 -15.47 3.65 1.52
N ASP A 49 -14.17 3.74 1.81
CA ASP A 49 -13.36 4.92 1.51
C ASP A 49 -13.06 5.06 0.01
N LEU A 50 -13.28 3.99 -0.77
CA LEU A 50 -13.19 4.04 -2.23
C LEU A 50 -14.18 5.05 -2.84
N ASP A 51 -15.38 5.20 -2.25
CA ASP A 51 -16.35 6.19 -2.73
C ASP A 51 -15.87 7.62 -2.46
N TRP A 52 -15.23 7.85 -1.31
CA TRP A 52 -14.59 9.13 -1.01
C TRP A 52 -13.44 9.41 -1.99
N ILE A 53 -12.54 8.46 -2.23
CA ILE A 53 -11.44 8.62 -3.20
C ILE A 53 -12.00 8.93 -4.60
N ARG A 54 -13.02 8.20 -5.03
CA ARG A 54 -13.68 8.40 -6.34
C ARG A 54 -14.28 9.80 -6.47
N SER A 55 -14.78 10.39 -5.39
CA SER A 55 -15.29 11.77 -5.43
C SER A 55 -14.21 12.83 -5.69
N HIS A 56 -12.92 12.50 -5.51
CA HIS A 56 -11.78 13.42 -5.66
C HIS A 56 -11.05 13.28 -7.00
N THR A 57 -11.43 12.32 -7.85
CA THR A 57 -10.72 12.08 -9.12
C THR A 57 -11.62 11.46 -10.20
N LEU A 58 -11.34 11.77 -11.46
CA LEU A 58 -11.94 11.10 -12.62
C LEU A 58 -11.02 10.00 -13.19
N LEU A 59 -9.84 9.82 -12.60
CA LEU A 59 -8.90 8.80 -13.04
C LEU A 59 -9.39 7.38 -12.68
N PRO A 60 -9.04 6.37 -13.47
CA PRO A 60 -9.27 4.97 -13.11
C PRO A 60 -8.68 4.61 -11.74
N LEU A 61 -9.50 3.99 -10.89
CA LEU A 61 -9.08 3.43 -9.61
C LEU A 61 -8.63 1.98 -9.80
N ILE A 62 -7.42 1.67 -9.32
CA ILE A 62 -6.87 0.32 -9.31
C ILE A 62 -6.44 -0.01 -7.88
N ILE A 63 -6.90 -1.14 -7.33
CA ILE A 63 -6.55 -1.56 -5.97
C ILE A 63 -5.33 -2.47 -6.02
N LYS A 64 -4.24 -2.08 -5.36
CA LYS A 64 -3.01 -2.88 -5.29
C LYS A 64 -2.86 -3.53 -3.92
N GLY A 65 -2.54 -4.82 -3.91
CA GLY A 65 -2.33 -5.57 -2.67
C GLY A 65 -3.27 -6.77 -2.48
N ILE A 66 -4.07 -7.10 -3.50
CA ILE A 66 -5.05 -8.18 -3.42
C ILE A 66 -4.31 -9.53 -3.52
N LEU A 67 -4.54 -10.41 -2.54
CA LEU A 67 -4.02 -11.78 -2.54
C LEU A 67 -5.11 -12.85 -2.35
N HIS A 68 -6.32 -12.46 -1.94
CA HIS A 68 -7.42 -13.37 -1.68
C HIS A 68 -8.54 -13.24 -2.74
N PRO A 69 -9.16 -14.34 -3.21
CA PRO A 69 -10.28 -14.31 -4.15
C PRO A 69 -11.45 -13.44 -3.67
N ASP A 70 -11.81 -13.53 -2.39
CA ASP A 70 -12.94 -12.76 -1.82
C ASP A 70 -12.70 -11.24 -1.89
N ASP A 71 -11.45 -10.78 -1.72
CA ASP A 71 -11.13 -9.35 -1.83
C ASP A 71 -11.21 -8.89 -3.29
N ALA A 72 -10.89 -9.76 -4.26
CA ALA A 72 -11.08 -9.46 -5.68
C ALA A 72 -12.57 -9.35 -6.04
N LEU A 73 -13.40 -10.25 -5.50
CA LEU A 73 -14.86 -10.18 -5.64
C LEU A 73 -15.46 -8.95 -4.95
N GLU A 74 -14.93 -8.57 -3.79
CA GLU A 74 -15.33 -7.36 -3.10
C GLU A 74 -15.01 -6.12 -3.94
N ALA A 75 -13.81 -6.04 -4.50
CA ALA A 75 -13.38 -4.93 -5.37
C ALA A 75 -14.34 -4.70 -6.55
N LEU A 76 -14.89 -5.75 -7.16
CA LEU A 76 -15.88 -5.64 -8.24
C LEU A 76 -17.14 -4.87 -7.82
N LYS A 77 -17.57 -4.98 -6.55
CA LYS A 77 -18.75 -4.28 -6.02
C LYS A 77 -18.54 -2.76 -5.96
N TYR A 78 -17.29 -2.30 -5.93
CA TYR A 78 -16.91 -0.89 -5.80
C TYR A 78 -16.53 -0.22 -7.13
N ASN A 79 -16.85 -0.83 -8.27
CA ASN A 79 -16.67 -0.26 -9.62
C ASN A 79 -15.23 0.28 -9.86
N VAL A 80 -14.23 -0.46 -9.40
CA VAL A 80 -12.81 -0.17 -9.70
C VAL A 80 -12.44 -0.71 -11.09
N GLN A 81 -11.45 -0.10 -11.73
CA GLN A 81 -11.02 -0.42 -13.09
C GLN A 81 -9.99 -1.55 -13.13
N GLY A 82 -9.52 -2.01 -11.97
CA GLY A 82 -8.69 -3.20 -11.87
C GLY A 82 -8.18 -3.45 -10.48
N VAL A 83 -7.51 -4.60 -10.34
CA VAL A 83 -6.75 -4.97 -9.15
C VAL A 83 -5.33 -5.36 -9.54
N VAL A 84 -4.37 -5.14 -8.65
CA VAL A 84 -2.99 -5.59 -8.78
C VAL A 84 -2.71 -6.62 -7.69
N ILE A 85 -2.42 -7.83 -8.15
CA ILE A 85 -2.03 -8.96 -7.30
C ILE A 85 -0.59 -8.72 -6.83
N SER A 86 -0.42 -8.52 -5.52
CA SER A 86 0.85 -8.02 -4.98
C SER A 86 0.96 -8.29 -3.48
N ASP A 87 2.01 -8.97 -3.06
CA ASP A 87 2.45 -9.10 -1.65
C ASP A 87 3.38 -7.94 -1.20
N HIS A 88 3.46 -6.88 -2.01
CA HIS A 88 4.38 -5.76 -1.83
C HIS A 88 5.86 -6.19 -1.93
N GLY A 89 6.15 -7.22 -2.72
CA GLY A 89 7.49 -7.78 -2.87
C GLY A 89 7.97 -8.52 -1.62
N GLY A 90 7.04 -9.17 -0.90
CA GLY A 90 7.33 -9.88 0.35
C GLY A 90 7.70 -8.97 1.54
N ARG A 91 7.42 -7.67 1.44
CA ARG A 91 7.85 -6.68 2.45
C ARG A 91 6.80 -6.40 3.52
N GLN A 92 5.52 -6.72 3.32
CA GLN A 92 4.49 -6.35 4.30
C GLN A 92 4.24 -7.46 5.31
N MET A 93 3.81 -8.62 4.83
CA MET A 93 3.49 -9.78 5.65
C MET A 93 4.32 -10.96 5.16
N ASP A 94 5.28 -11.37 5.99
CA ASP A 94 6.04 -12.59 5.74
C ASP A 94 5.10 -13.80 5.78
N THR A 95 5.45 -14.86 5.05
CA THR A 95 4.63 -16.08 4.88
C THR A 95 3.25 -15.88 4.24
N SER A 96 2.99 -14.71 3.63
CA SER A 96 1.80 -14.51 2.78
C SER A 96 1.86 -15.38 1.52
N LEU A 97 0.70 -15.56 0.88
CA LEU A 97 0.59 -16.29 -0.38
C LEU A 97 1.44 -15.60 -1.45
N ASN A 98 2.18 -16.36 -2.26
CA ASN A 98 2.92 -15.75 -3.36
C ASN A 98 1.96 -15.28 -4.46
N THR A 99 2.38 -14.24 -5.19
CA THR A 99 1.53 -13.58 -6.19
C THR A 99 1.11 -14.50 -7.36
N ALA A 100 1.90 -15.53 -7.69
CA ALA A 100 1.55 -16.48 -8.76
C ALA A 100 0.46 -17.47 -8.34
N GLU A 101 0.48 -17.91 -7.08
CA GLU A 101 -0.61 -18.69 -6.48
C GLU A 101 -1.88 -17.86 -6.36
N ALA A 102 -1.77 -16.66 -5.77
CA ALA A 102 -2.89 -15.74 -5.64
C ALA A 102 -3.55 -15.45 -7.00
N LEU A 103 -2.76 -15.25 -8.05
CA LEU A 103 -3.27 -15.04 -9.40
C LEU A 103 -4.15 -16.19 -9.90
N ARG A 104 -3.74 -17.44 -9.67
CA ARG A 104 -4.52 -18.61 -10.08
C ARG A 104 -5.86 -18.66 -9.35
N ASP A 105 -5.85 -18.44 -8.04
CA ASP A 105 -7.06 -18.53 -7.21
C ASP A 105 -8.02 -17.37 -7.51
N ILE A 106 -7.50 -16.16 -7.71
CA ILE A 106 -8.29 -14.98 -8.09
C ILE A 106 -8.88 -15.17 -9.49
N GLN A 107 -8.11 -15.66 -10.45
CA GLN A 107 -8.61 -15.93 -11.80
C GLN A 107 -9.73 -16.98 -11.81
N ALA A 108 -9.75 -17.91 -10.87
CA ALA A 108 -10.78 -18.94 -10.81
C ALA A 108 -12.17 -18.43 -10.39
N VAL A 109 -12.26 -17.23 -9.81
CA VAL A 109 -13.52 -16.66 -9.29
C VAL A 109 -14.01 -15.41 -10.04
N LEU A 110 -13.19 -14.83 -10.91
CA LEU A 110 -13.54 -13.68 -11.76
C LEU A 110 -14.06 -14.13 -13.12
#